data_AF-M6ZLC9-F1
#
_entry.id   AF-M6ZLC9-F1
#
_cell.length_a   1.000
_cell.length_b   1.000
_cell.length_c   1.000
_cell.angle_alpha   90.00
_cell.angle_beta   90.00
_cell.angle_gamma   90.00
#
_symmetry.space_group_name_H-M   'P 1'
#
loop_
_entity.id
_entity.type
_entity.pdbx_description
1 polymer ?
#
loop_
_entity_poly.entity_id
_entity_poly.type
_entity_poly.pdbx_seq_one_letter_code
_entity_poly.pdbx_strand_id
1 'polypeptide(L)'
;MHGVFNSRMTIKEIMIETRQPDLFLAPSKMNLAEVETLSGSSVDAPYILRDSLQGLEGIDFCIIDCPPSLSIFTINALVGSNYVLIPLQAEKFSVDGIVGLQQTITSIKKE
;
A
#
# COMPACT_ATOMS: atom_id res chain seq x y z
N MET A 1 -1.19 6.35 9.27
CA MET A 1 -1.24 5.00 8.67
C MET A 1 -1.20 3.86 9.69
N HIS A 2 -0.33 3.89 10.71
CA HIS A 2 -0.27 2.83 11.75
C HIS A 2 -1.63 2.46 12.40
N GLY A 3 -2.50 3.44 12.67
CA GLY A 3 -3.84 3.18 13.22
C GLY A 3 -4.76 2.43 12.25
N VAL A 4 -4.60 2.64 10.94
CA VAL A 4 -5.36 1.96 9.88
C VAL A 4 -4.97 0.49 9.81
N PHE A 5 -3.67 0.21 9.80
CA PHE A 5 -3.17 -1.17 9.77
C PHE A 5 -3.45 -1.97 11.05
N ASN A 6 -3.75 -1.30 12.16
CA ASN A 6 -4.22 -1.96 13.39
C ASN A 6 -5.74 -1.98 13.52
N SER A 7 -6.47 -1.60 12.46
CA SER A 7 -7.94 -1.49 12.42
C SER A 7 -8.53 -0.64 13.54
N ARG A 8 -7.80 0.40 13.99
CA ARG A 8 -8.21 1.34 15.04
C ARG A 8 -8.71 2.67 14.50
N MET A 9 -8.37 3.00 13.26
CA MET A 9 -8.71 4.24 12.58
C MET A 9 -9.03 3.95 11.12
N THR A 10 -9.88 4.76 10.53
CA THR A 10 -10.15 4.81 9.09
C THR A 10 -9.09 5.67 8.38
N ILE A 11 -8.98 5.54 7.04
CA ILE A 11 -8.11 6.43 6.27
C ILE A 11 -8.56 7.89 6.39
N LYS A 12 -9.87 8.14 6.41
CA LYS A 12 -10.45 9.49 6.50
C LYS A 12 -10.04 10.22 7.79
N GLU A 13 -9.92 9.51 8.91
CA GLU A 13 -9.50 10.09 10.19
C GLU A 13 -8.03 10.51 10.24
N ILE A 14 -7.17 9.91 9.39
CA ILE A 14 -5.75 10.24 9.35
C ILE A 14 -5.37 11.16 8.18
N MET A 15 -6.29 11.37 7.24
CA MET A 15 -6.07 12.24 6.09
C MET A 15 -5.94 13.69 6.54
N ILE A 16 -4.94 14.38 5.98
CA ILE A 16 -4.71 15.80 6.20
C ILE A 16 -4.73 16.53 4.87
N GLU A 17 -5.23 17.75 4.88
CA GLU A 17 -5.12 18.67 3.75
C GLU A 17 -3.65 19.08 3.56
N THR A 18 -3.23 19.19 2.30
CA THR A 18 -1.91 19.74 1.97
C THR A 18 -2.04 21.23 1.59
N ARG A 19 -0.91 21.86 1.25
CA ARG A 19 -0.92 23.24 0.75
C ARG A 19 -1.51 23.37 -0.65
N GLN A 20 -1.64 22.26 -1.35
CA GLN A 20 -2.23 22.20 -2.68
C GLN A 20 -3.71 21.87 -2.54
N PRO A 21 -4.62 22.68 -3.12
CA PRO A 21 -6.05 22.38 -3.15
C PRO A 21 -6.32 20.99 -3.74
N ASP A 22 -7.32 20.30 -3.20
CA ASP A 22 -7.76 18.96 -3.61
C ASP A 22 -6.69 17.85 -3.49
N LEU A 23 -5.55 18.14 -2.84
CA LEU A 23 -4.53 17.16 -2.52
C LEU A 23 -4.52 16.87 -1.02
N PHE A 24 -4.84 15.63 -0.68
CA PHE A 24 -4.86 15.10 0.67
C PHE A 24 -3.72 14.10 0.87
N LEU A 25 -3.21 14.02 2.09
CA LEU A 25 -2.13 13.11 2.47
C LEU A 25 -2.57 12.23 3.63
N ALA A 26 -2.40 10.92 3.51
CA ALA A 26 -2.49 9.99 4.63
C ALA A 26 -1.07 9.65 5.11
N PRO A 27 -0.57 10.26 6.20
CA PRO A 27 0.84 10.21 6.54
C PRO A 27 1.25 8.85 7.13
N SER A 28 2.48 8.45 6.80
CA SER A 28 3.21 7.37 7.46
C SER A 28 3.99 7.88 8.67
N LYS A 29 4.38 6.98 9.57
CA LYS A 29 5.21 7.24 10.76
C LYS A 29 6.16 6.07 10.96
N MET A 30 7.28 6.30 11.64
CA MET A 30 8.33 5.29 11.88
C MET A 30 7.80 4.02 12.57
N ASN A 31 6.80 4.16 13.45
CA ASN A 31 6.17 3.03 14.13
C ASN A 31 5.37 2.09 13.21
N LEU A 32 5.19 2.43 11.93
CA LEU A 32 4.60 1.50 10.96
C LEU A 32 5.45 0.22 10.84
N ALA A 33 6.75 0.27 11.07
CA ALA A 33 7.62 -0.92 11.09
C ALA A 33 7.18 -1.98 12.12
N GLU A 34 6.50 -1.59 13.20
CA GLU A 34 5.97 -2.53 14.20
C GLU A 34 4.85 -3.41 13.62
N VAL A 35 4.03 -2.84 12.72
CA VAL A 35 2.95 -3.57 12.03
C VAL A 35 3.50 -4.72 11.19
N GLU A 36 4.65 -4.51 10.55
CA GLU A 36 5.27 -5.53 9.69
C GLU A 36 5.57 -6.81 10.47
N THR A 37 6.06 -6.66 11.70
CA THR A 37 6.37 -7.79 12.59
C THR A 37 5.11 -8.51 13.07
N LEU A 38 4.02 -7.79 13.25
CA LEU A 38 2.77 -8.32 13.82
C LEU A 38 1.83 -8.95 12.78
N SER A 39 2.00 -8.62 11.50
CA SER A 39 1.06 -8.99 10.43
C SER A 39 1.25 -10.41 9.88
N GLY A 40 2.34 -11.11 10.23
CA GLY A 40 2.68 -12.42 9.66
C GLY A 40 1.71 -13.57 9.98
N SER A 41 0.77 -13.37 10.90
CA SER A 41 -0.15 -14.42 11.40
C SER A 41 -1.63 -14.16 11.12
N SER A 42 -2.00 -13.03 10.50
CA SER A 42 -3.39 -12.70 10.20
C SER A 42 -3.72 -12.98 8.73
N VAL A 43 -4.81 -13.71 8.50
CA VAL A 43 -5.33 -14.02 7.15
C VAL A 43 -5.77 -12.75 6.42
N ASP A 44 -6.27 -11.76 7.17
CA ASP A 44 -6.78 -10.50 6.61
C ASP A 44 -5.68 -9.46 6.37
N ALA A 45 -4.44 -9.73 6.81
CA ALA A 45 -3.34 -8.78 6.72
C ALA A 45 -3.12 -8.19 5.32
N PRO A 46 -3.24 -8.95 4.20
CA PRO A 46 -3.08 -8.41 2.85
C PRO A 46 -4.17 -7.42 2.41
N TYR A 47 -5.32 -7.42 3.08
CA TYR A 47 -6.54 -6.74 2.61
C TYR A 47 -6.85 -5.43 3.35
N ILE A 48 -6.13 -5.13 4.43
CA ILE A 48 -6.43 -4.01 5.34
C ILE A 48 -6.54 -2.68 4.59
N LEU A 49 -5.58 -2.39 3.70
CA LEU A 49 -5.58 -1.12 2.97
C LEU A 49 -6.75 -1.04 1.97
N ARG A 50 -6.99 -2.12 1.21
CA ARG A 50 -8.14 -2.22 0.29
C ARG A 50 -9.45 -1.91 1.02
N ASP A 51 -9.66 -2.57 2.14
CA ASP A 51 -10.90 -2.45 2.91
C ASP A 51 -11.04 -1.04 3.51
N SER A 52 -9.92 -0.44 3.97
CA SER A 52 -9.92 0.94 4.48
C SER A 52 -10.23 2.00 3.41
N LEU A 53 -10.02 1.69 2.13
CA LEU A 53 -10.25 2.59 1.00
C LEU A 53 -11.68 2.53 0.45
N GLN A 54 -12.43 1.45 0.68
CA GLN A 54 -13.77 1.25 0.09
C GLN A 54 -14.81 2.33 0.49
N GLY A 55 -14.61 3.02 1.62
CA GLY A 55 -15.50 4.09 2.10
C GLY A 55 -15.04 5.51 1.76
N LEU A 56 -14.03 5.67 0.91
CA LEU A 56 -13.48 6.99 0.58
C LEU A 56 -14.21 7.59 -0.62
N GLU A 57 -15.18 8.46 -0.35
CA GLU A 57 -15.93 9.21 -1.37
C GLU A 57 -15.27 10.56 -1.70
N GLY A 58 -15.50 11.06 -2.92
CA GLY A 58 -15.04 12.39 -3.34
C GLY A 58 -13.55 12.48 -3.70
N ILE A 59 -12.88 11.34 -3.89
CA ILE A 59 -11.49 11.26 -4.33
C ILE A 59 -11.45 10.56 -5.68
N ASP A 60 -11.01 11.28 -6.71
CA ASP A 60 -10.93 10.75 -8.09
C ASP A 60 -9.76 9.77 -8.25
N PHE A 61 -8.63 10.04 -7.57
CA PHE A 61 -7.42 9.24 -7.67
C PHE A 61 -6.76 9.07 -6.30
N CYS A 62 -6.33 7.84 -6.02
CA CYS A 62 -5.48 7.50 -4.88
C CYS A 62 -4.10 7.04 -5.37
N ILE A 63 -3.04 7.69 -4.89
CA ILE A 63 -1.67 7.29 -5.17
C ILE A 63 -1.09 6.68 -3.89
N ILE A 64 -0.60 5.44 -4.00
CA ILE A 64 0.00 4.70 -2.90
C ILE A 64 1.50 4.58 -3.17
N ASP A 65 2.30 5.33 -2.40
CA ASP A 65 3.76 5.23 -2.45
C ASP A 65 4.23 4.06 -1.59
N CYS A 66 4.94 3.12 -2.20
CA CYS A 66 5.34 1.86 -1.58
C CYS A 66 6.80 1.89 -1.12
N PRO A 67 7.14 1.22 0.00
CA PRO A 67 8.53 1.02 0.37
C PRO A 67 9.27 0.16 -0.69
N PRO A 68 10.61 0.25 -0.77
CA PRO A 68 11.40 -0.49 -1.77
C PRO A 68 11.43 -2.01 -1.53
N SER A 69 10.95 -2.49 -0.39
CA SER A 69 10.88 -3.91 -0.04
C SER A 69 9.53 -4.52 -0.42
N LEU A 70 9.54 -5.79 -0.80
CA LEU A 70 8.30 -6.56 -1.00
C LEU A 70 7.80 -7.10 0.36
N SER A 71 7.27 -6.20 1.19
CA SER A 71 6.71 -6.51 2.50
C SER A 71 5.18 -6.48 2.51
N ILE A 72 4.57 -6.69 3.68
CA ILE A 72 3.12 -6.63 3.85
C ILE A 72 2.51 -5.30 3.38
N PHE A 73 3.24 -4.19 3.46
CA PHE A 73 2.77 -2.88 2.97
C PHE A 73 2.65 -2.85 1.46
N THR A 74 3.66 -3.38 0.77
CA THR A 74 3.68 -3.47 -0.69
C THR A 74 2.61 -4.44 -1.18
N ILE A 75 2.39 -5.56 -0.47
CA ILE A 75 1.27 -6.47 -0.76
C ILE A 75 -0.08 -5.76 -0.59
N ASN A 76 -0.30 -5.04 0.52
CA ASN A 76 -1.52 -4.27 0.74
C ASN A 76 -1.76 -3.22 -0.35
N ALA A 77 -0.71 -2.53 -0.77
CA ALA A 77 -0.79 -1.57 -1.86
C ALA A 77 -1.19 -2.25 -3.18
N LEU A 78 -0.60 -3.39 -3.51
CA LEU A 78 -0.95 -4.16 -4.71
C LEU A 78 -2.40 -4.65 -4.67
N VAL A 79 -2.85 -5.18 -3.54
CA VAL A 79 -4.22 -5.67 -3.33
C VAL A 79 -5.25 -4.53 -3.39
N GLY A 80 -4.91 -3.35 -2.87
CA GLY A 80 -5.78 -2.18 -2.86
C GLY A 80 -5.78 -1.34 -4.14
N SER A 81 -4.92 -1.65 -5.11
CA SER A 81 -4.73 -0.83 -6.31
C SER A 81 -5.47 -1.36 -7.54
N ASN A 82 -6.08 -0.46 -8.31
CA ASN A 82 -6.62 -0.79 -9.64
C ASN A 82 -5.53 -0.90 -10.72
N TYR A 83 -4.49 -0.07 -10.60
CA TYR A 83 -3.36 0.00 -11.52
C TYR A 83 -2.06 0.06 -10.74
N VAL A 84 -1.00 -0.52 -11.31
CA VAL A 84 0.33 -0.54 -10.68
C VAL A 84 1.34 0.07 -11.65
N LEU A 85 2.06 1.09 -11.19
CA LEU A 85 3.17 1.70 -11.92
C LEU A 85 4.49 1.21 -11.31
N ILE A 86 5.35 0.61 -12.13
CA ILE A 86 6.65 0.07 -11.71
C ILE A 86 7.75 0.94 -12.31
N PRO A 87 8.30 1.93 -11.58
CA PRO A 87 9.44 2.69 -12.05
C PRO A 87 10.68 1.79 -12.04
N LEU A 88 11.39 1.71 -13.17
CA LEU A 88 12.64 0.95 -13.27
C LEU A 88 13.74 1.76 -13.96
N GLN A 89 14.96 1.64 -13.44
CA GLN A 89 16.16 2.10 -14.12
C GLN A 89 16.65 1.00 -15.07
N ALA A 90 17.05 1.38 -16.29
CA ALA A 90 17.53 0.45 -17.31
C ALA A 90 18.96 -0.04 -17.01
N GLU A 91 19.11 -0.88 -15.98
CA GLU A 91 20.36 -1.45 -15.53
C GLU A 91 20.33 -2.99 -15.45
N LYS A 92 21.52 -3.59 -15.37
CA LYS A 92 21.72 -5.05 -15.51
C LYS A 92 21.07 -5.87 -14.38
N PHE A 93 20.89 -5.30 -13.19
CA PHE A 93 20.27 -5.98 -12.03
C PHE A 93 18.73 -5.89 -12.00
N SER A 94 18.12 -5.27 -13.00
CA SER A 94 16.67 -5.01 -13.01
C SER A 94 15.83 -6.23 -13.38
N VAL A 95 16.39 -7.25 -14.07
CA VAL A 95 15.59 -8.35 -14.63
C VAL A 95 15.06 -9.30 -13.56
N ASP A 96 15.91 -9.76 -12.62
CA ASP A 96 15.49 -10.72 -11.59
C ASP A 96 14.46 -10.12 -10.62
N GLY A 97 14.63 -8.85 -10.24
CA GLY A 97 13.67 -8.12 -9.40
C GLY A 97 12.30 -7.94 -10.06
N ILE A 98 12.28 -7.69 -11.38
CA ILE A 98 11.03 -7.60 -12.15
C ILE A 98 10.32 -8.95 -12.19
N VAL A 99 11.06 -10.06 -12.38
CA VAL A 99 10.47 -11.41 -12.37
C VAL A 99 9.82 -11.72 -11.03
N GLY A 100 10.50 -11.42 -9.91
CA GLY A 100 9.93 -11.62 -8.57
C GLY A 100 8.65 -10.80 -8.36
N LEU A 101 8.67 -9.51 -8.73
CA LEU A 101 7.50 -8.64 -8.62
C LEU A 101 6.34 -9.12 -9.50
N GLN A 102 6.61 -9.54 -10.73
CA GLN A 102 5.59 -10.10 -11.63
C GLN A 102 4.98 -11.38 -11.06
N GLN A 103 5.77 -12.26 -10.45
CA GLN A 103 5.27 -13.47 -9.79
C GLN A 103 4.31 -13.10 -8.67
N THR A 104 4.67 -12.14 -7.80
CA THR A 104 3.81 -11.69 -6.71
C THR A 104 2.51 -11.08 -7.21
N ILE A 105 2.57 -10.19 -8.21
CA ILE A 105 1.36 -9.60 -8.83
C ILE A 105 0.48 -10.71 -9.43
N THR A 106 1.08 -11.71 -10.07
CA THR A 106 0.33 -12.82 -10.67
C THR A 106 -0.33 -13.69 -9.61
N SER A 107 0.33 -13.93 -8.47
CA SER A 107 -0.26 -14.68 -7.35
C SER A 107 -1.46 -13.92 -6.76
N ILE A 108 -1.32 -12.61 -6.53
CA ILE A 108 -2.42 -11.77 -5.99
C ILE A 108 -3.62 -11.75 -6.95
N LYS A 109 -3.40 -11.69 -8.26
CA LYS A 109 -4.49 -11.66 -9.26
C LYS A 109 -5.25 -12.99 -9.41
N LYS A 110 -4.70 -14.10 -8.93
CA LYS A 110 -5.33 -15.43 -9.03
C LYS A 110 -6.29 -15.71 -7.87
N GLU A 111 -6.21 -14.93 -6.80
CA GLU A 111 -7.13 -14.93 -5.66
C GLU A 111 -8.24 -13.90 -5.87
#